data_AF-A0A1F5WDH9-F1
#
_entry.id   AF-A0A1F5WDH9-F1
#
_cell.length_a   1.000
_cell.length_b   1.000
_cell.length_c   1.000
_cell.angle_alpha   90.00
_cell.angle_beta   90.00
_cell.angle_gamma   90.00
#
_symmetry.space_group_name_H-M   'P 1'
#
loop_
_entity.id
_entity.type
_entity.pdbx_description
1 polymer ?
#
loop_
_entity_poly.entity_id
_entity_poly.type
_entity_poly.pdbx_seq_one_letter_code
_entity_poly.pdbx_strand_id
1 'polypeptide(L)'
;MTNVERGYMLASRTLTEENTEMRRGSQEVGVITSPVEPKKNGKCDGQVIGLSLGWDCVSEHEWGISNILNAFGVPSEPRRGLVGADVRTITKTPDCFRFFDNLNSRAYLMYTDAFRWENPDVLTAKYFDNILRVRDEEDLSAAWDSKSFGVRMKNDVLNLGTTVLGQIYEAFTKLDAMIFLGGRALFGNRGLVLAIRSRMPDDILQKMKISDEDYFDLMDAAEKTGVKQKLRTAGKRYYALSPRWTKNTKFTENAENGARQTKCPVVFWLNPEDQRNNNSGWFTFEQLLEWIDNKGPIPKKVA
;
A
#
# COMPACT_ATOMS: atom_id res chain seq x y z
N MET A 1 23.74 9.73 -26.72
CA MET A 1 22.90 8.97 -25.78
C MET A 1 23.19 7.51 -25.97
N THR A 2 23.56 6.80 -24.91
CA THR A 2 23.68 5.34 -24.99
C THR A 2 22.28 4.73 -25.01
N ASN A 3 22.13 3.60 -25.69
CA ASN A 3 20.83 2.94 -25.93
C ASN A 3 20.11 2.50 -24.64
N VAL A 4 20.83 2.49 -23.52
CA VAL A 4 20.35 2.25 -22.16
C VAL A 4 19.54 3.45 -21.65
N GLU A 5 20.01 4.68 -21.91
CA GLU A 5 19.36 5.93 -21.46
C GLU A 5 17.95 6.13 -22.03
N ARG A 6 17.65 5.55 -23.21
CA ARG A 6 16.30 5.61 -23.82
C ARG A 6 15.28 4.71 -23.14
N GLY A 7 15.69 3.56 -22.62
CA GLY A 7 14.81 2.67 -21.83
C GLY A 7 14.51 3.24 -20.43
N TYR A 8 15.49 3.91 -19.81
CA TYR A 8 15.32 4.52 -18.48
C TYR A 8 14.43 5.77 -18.48
N MET A 9 14.37 6.51 -19.58
CA MET A 9 13.49 7.68 -19.73
C MET A 9 11.99 7.31 -19.82
N LEU A 10 11.65 6.06 -20.16
CA LEU A 10 10.25 5.61 -20.25
C LEU A 10 9.67 5.14 -18.90
N ALA A 11 10.51 4.98 -17.87
CA ALA A 11 10.10 4.42 -16.58
C ALA A 11 10.70 5.14 -15.34
N SER A 12 11.26 6.34 -15.49
CA SER A 12 11.78 7.10 -14.34
C SER A 12 10.86 8.26 -13.95
N ARG A 13 10.28 8.18 -12.74
CA ARG A 13 10.08 9.37 -11.93
C ARG A 13 11.27 9.50 -11.00
N THR A 14 12.19 10.39 -11.37
CA THR A 14 13.24 10.86 -10.47
C THR A 14 12.58 11.62 -9.32
N LEU A 15 12.98 11.31 -8.09
CA LEU A 15 12.57 12.01 -6.88
C LEU A 15 13.09 13.45 -6.92
N THR A 16 12.30 14.39 -7.42
CA THR A 16 12.45 15.82 -7.12
C THR A 16 11.09 16.38 -6.76
N GLU A 17 11.09 17.18 -5.69
CA GLU A 17 9.93 17.78 -5.04
C GLU A 17 9.09 18.65 -5.97
N GLU A 18 7.81 18.78 -5.58
CA GLU A 18 6.77 19.68 -6.10
C GLU A 18 6.37 19.56 -7.58
N ASN A 19 5.21 18.95 -7.82
CA ASN A 19 4.32 19.41 -8.87
C ASN A 19 2.85 19.24 -8.47
N THR A 20 2.29 20.37 -8.04
CA THR A 20 0.88 20.60 -7.74
C THR A 20 0.14 20.82 -9.05
N GLU A 21 -0.21 19.75 -9.78
CA GLU A 21 -1.24 19.82 -10.83
C GLU A 21 -2.13 18.57 -10.76
N MET A 22 -3.42 18.80 -10.54
CA MET A 22 -4.48 17.78 -10.68
C MET A 22 -4.46 17.23 -12.11
N ARG A 23 -3.94 16.02 -12.29
CA ARG A 23 -4.05 15.24 -13.52
C ARG A 23 -4.64 13.86 -13.16
N ARG A 24 -5.53 13.35 -14.04
CA ARG A 24 -6.27 12.07 -13.92
C ARG A 24 -5.49 11.03 -13.12
N GLY A 25 -6.05 10.59 -11.99
CA GLY A 25 -5.45 9.61 -11.09
C GLY A 25 -4.99 8.38 -11.86
N SER A 26 -3.68 8.22 -11.98
CA SER A 26 -3.08 7.18 -12.77
C SER A 26 -2.91 5.90 -11.93
N GLN A 27 -3.53 4.85 -12.45
CA GLN A 27 -3.61 3.47 -11.95
C GLN A 27 -2.27 2.74 -12.19
N GLU A 28 -1.14 3.38 -11.90
CA GLU A 28 0.16 3.00 -12.47
C GLU A 28 0.81 1.78 -11.77
N VAL A 29 0.94 0.70 -12.53
CA VAL A 29 1.91 -0.38 -12.30
C VAL A 29 3.31 0.16 -12.63
N GLY A 30 4.32 -0.13 -11.82
CA GLY A 30 5.65 0.43 -12.04
C GLY A 30 6.79 -0.34 -11.39
N VAL A 31 7.98 -0.22 -11.99
CA VAL A 31 9.24 -0.74 -11.45
C VAL A 31 9.92 0.34 -10.62
N ILE A 32 10.26 0.02 -9.38
CA ILE A 32 11.03 0.90 -8.50
C ILE A 32 12.50 0.48 -8.57
N THR A 33 13.37 1.44 -8.86
CA THR A 33 14.82 1.25 -8.98
C THR A 33 15.55 2.17 -8.00
N SER A 34 16.78 1.82 -7.63
CA SER A 34 17.60 2.67 -6.76
C SER A 34 17.92 4.01 -7.44
N PRO A 35 17.95 5.13 -6.70
CA PRO A 35 18.57 6.35 -7.20
C PRO A 35 20.02 6.03 -7.58
N VAL A 36 20.39 6.32 -8.82
CA VAL A 36 21.72 6.06 -9.36
C VAL A 36 22.55 7.32 -9.13
N GLU A 37 23.60 7.25 -8.29
CA GLU A 37 24.74 8.14 -8.52
C GLU A 37 25.45 7.63 -9.78
N PRO A 38 25.58 8.44 -10.85
CA PRO A 38 26.22 7.99 -12.07
C PRO A 38 27.71 7.76 -11.79
N LYS A 39 28.13 6.49 -11.70
CA LYS A 39 29.55 6.14 -11.79
C LYS A 39 30.07 6.59 -13.16
N LYS A 40 31.29 7.14 -13.19
CA LYS A 40 31.97 7.81 -14.33
C LYS A 40 32.01 7.07 -15.69
N ASN A 41 31.45 5.86 -15.81
CA ASN A 41 31.46 5.03 -17.01
C ASN A 41 30.06 4.70 -17.58
N GLY A 42 29.00 5.41 -17.19
CA GLY A 42 27.71 5.38 -17.92
C GLY A 42 26.91 4.06 -17.88
N LYS A 43 27.11 3.22 -16.86
CA LYS A 43 26.22 2.09 -16.55
C LYS A 43 25.41 2.41 -15.28
N CYS A 44 24.09 2.50 -15.40
CA CYS A 44 23.20 2.33 -14.24
C CYS A 44 23.29 0.85 -13.81
N ASP A 45 23.55 0.55 -12.54
CA ASP A 45 23.73 -0.82 -12.05
C ASP A 45 22.41 -1.67 -12.03
N GLY A 46 21.30 -1.19 -12.61
CA GLY A 46 20.14 -2.02 -12.97
C GLY A 46 19.41 -2.72 -11.82
N GLN A 47 19.67 -2.32 -10.57
CA GLN A 47 19.10 -2.98 -9.40
C GLN A 47 17.64 -2.58 -9.18
N VAL A 48 16.77 -3.59 -9.29
CA VAL A 48 15.36 -3.47 -8.92
C VAL A 48 15.26 -3.40 -7.39
N ILE A 49 14.52 -2.41 -6.88
CA ILE A 49 14.13 -2.31 -5.46
C ILE A 49 12.76 -2.93 -5.24
N GLY A 50 11.84 -2.82 -6.20
CA GLY A 50 10.52 -3.42 -6.08
C GLY A 50 9.61 -3.17 -7.28
N LEU A 51 8.38 -3.66 -7.16
CA LEU A 51 7.29 -3.47 -8.09
C LEU A 51 6.07 -2.94 -7.33
N SER A 52 5.41 -1.94 -7.87
CA SER A 52 4.06 -1.52 -7.48
C SER A 52 3.09 -2.09 -8.50
N LEU A 53 2.12 -2.89 -8.06
CA LEU A 53 1.15 -3.55 -8.95
C LEU A 53 -0.11 -2.71 -9.20
N GLY A 54 -0.08 -1.43 -8.85
CA GLY A 54 -1.21 -0.52 -9.06
C GLY A 54 -2.42 -0.85 -8.19
N TRP A 55 -3.50 -0.11 -8.41
CA TRP A 55 -4.71 -0.16 -7.59
C TRP A 55 -5.77 -1.07 -8.22
N ASP A 56 -6.27 -2.07 -7.47
CA ASP A 56 -7.46 -2.85 -7.84
C ASP A 56 -8.67 -2.42 -6.98
N CYS A 57 -9.65 -1.75 -7.59
CA CYS A 57 -10.72 -1.01 -6.93
C CYS A 57 -11.68 -1.84 -6.05
N VAL A 58 -11.62 -3.18 -6.07
CA VAL A 58 -12.62 -4.04 -5.42
C VAL A 58 -12.01 -4.88 -4.30
N SER A 59 -10.86 -5.50 -4.54
CA SER A 59 -10.22 -6.42 -3.59
C SER A 59 -9.71 -5.71 -2.32
N GLU A 60 -9.26 -4.46 -2.48
CA GLU A 60 -8.63 -3.67 -1.41
C GLU A 60 -9.65 -3.13 -0.39
N HIS A 61 -10.89 -2.88 -0.82
CA HIS A 61 -11.92 -2.24 0.01
C HIS A 61 -12.67 -3.20 0.93
N GLU A 62 -12.78 -4.48 0.56
CA GLU A 62 -13.62 -5.45 1.27
C GLU A 62 -12.82 -6.52 2.02
N TRP A 63 -11.66 -6.94 1.50
CA TRP A 63 -10.96 -8.14 2.01
C TRP A 63 -9.45 -7.95 2.21
N GLY A 64 -8.85 -6.92 1.61
CA GLY A 64 -7.41 -6.63 1.73
C GLY A 64 -6.54 -7.75 1.14
N ILE A 65 -5.29 -7.86 1.61
CA ILE A 65 -4.29 -8.82 1.11
C ILE A 65 -3.97 -9.94 2.10
N SER A 66 -4.82 -10.18 3.10
CA SER A 66 -4.54 -11.09 4.22
C SER A 66 -4.23 -12.53 3.78
N ASN A 67 -4.87 -13.05 2.73
CA ASN A 67 -4.58 -14.42 2.26
C ASN A 67 -3.22 -14.49 1.55
N ILE A 68 -2.87 -13.47 0.75
CA ILE A 68 -1.51 -13.33 0.18
C ILE A 68 -0.49 -13.27 1.32
N LEU A 69 -0.67 -12.38 2.30
CA LEU A 69 0.27 -12.24 3.42
C LEU A 69 0.47 -13.57 4.15
N ASN A 70 -0.60 -14.27 4.50
CA ASN A 70 -0.53 -15.57 5.17
C ASN A 70 0.22 -16.64 4.34
N ALA A 71 0.00 -16.67 3.02
CA ALA A 71 0.67 -17.61 2.13
C ALA A 71 2.18 -17.41 2.04
N PHE A 72 2.65 -16.17 2.18
CA PHE A 72 4.09 -15.84 2.27
C PHE A 72 4.60 -15.73 3.72
N GLY A 73 3.75 -16.00 4.71
CA GLY A 73 4.11 -16.00 6.13
C GLY A 73 4.38 -14.60 6.69
N VAL A 74 3.76 -13.58 6.10
CA VAL A 74 3.77 -12.20 6.57
C VAL A 74 2.57 -12.00 7.51
N PRO A 75 2.75 -11.43 8.72
CA PRO A 75 1.63 -11.06 9.58
C PRO A 75 0.71 -10.04 8.92
N SER A 76 -0.60 -10.14 9.17
CA SER A 76 -1.60 -9.22 8.59
C SER A 76 -1.50 -7.80 9.15
N GLU A 77 -0.98 -7.66 10.38
CA GLU A 77 -0.89 -6.38 11.07
C GLU A 77 0.44 -6.26 11.83
N PRO A 78 0.98 -5.03 11.96
CA PRO A 78 2.08 -4.77 12.88
C PRO A 78 1.67 -5.11 14.32
N ARG A 79 2.66 -5.47 15.15
CA ARG A 79 2.47 -5.62 16.60
C ARG A 79 3.66 -5.04 17.33
N ARG A 80 3.50 -4.69 18.62
CA ARG A 80 4.63 -4.17 19.41
C ARG A 80 5.84 -5.10 19.34
N GLY A 81 6.99 -4.55 19.00
CA GLY A 81 8.24 -5.30 18.79
C GLY A 81 8.40 -5.95 17.41
N LEU A 82 7.40 -5.88 16.52
CA LEU A 82 7.47 -6.34 15.13
C LEU A 82 6.84 -5.29 14.20
N VAL A 83 7.69 -4.42 13.66
CA VAL A 83 7.32 -3.18 12.96
C VAL A 83 8.21 -2.95 11.73
N GLY A 84 7.82 -2.00 10.88
CA GLY A 84 8.60 -1.56 9.73
C GLY A 84 8.80 -2.69 8.71
N ALA A 85 10.02 -2.84 8.21
CA ALA A 85 10.32 -3.89 7.25
C ALA A 85 10.16 -5.31 7.83
N ASP A 86 10.42 -5.49 9.13
CA ASP A 86 10.36 -6.81 9.77
C ASP A 86 8.98 -7.44 9.68
N VAL A 87 7.92 -6.66 9.91
CA VAL A 87 6.55 -7.17 9.80
C VAL A 87 6.07 -7.37 8.37
N ARG A 88 6.79 -6.80 7.37
CA ARG A 88 6.43 -6.88 5.95
C ARG A 88 7.24 -7.95 5.21
N THR A 89 8.25 -8.51 5.84
CA THR A 89 9.19 -9.47 5.23
C THR A 89 8.59 -10.86 5.22
N ILE A 90 8.69 -11.54 4.08
CA ILE A 90 8.21 -12.91 3.93
C ILE A 90 9.03 -13.88 4.79
N THR A 91 8.40 -14.96 5.24
CA THR A 91 9.07 -16.02 6.00
C THR A 91 9.01 -17.38 5.31
N LYS A 92 8.24 -17.49 4.23
CA LYS A 92 8.14 -18.67 3.38
C LYS A 92 7.72 -18.28 1.96
N THR A 93 7.97 -19.19 1.01
CA THR A 93 7.50 -19.07 -0.37
C THR A 93 6.55 -20.23 -0.67
N PRO A 94 5.30 -19.97 -1.10
CA PRO A 94 4.35 -21.03 -1.39
C PRO A 94 4.70 -21.75 -2.69
N ASP A 95 4.42 -23.06 -2.76
CA ASP A 95 4.68 -23.90 -3.93
C ASP A 95 3.95 -23.44 -5.19
N CYS A 96 2.93 -22.59 -5.10
CA CYS A 96 2.22 -22.01 -6.24
C CYS A 96 2.79 -20.66 -6.69
N PHE A 97 3.87 -20.16 -6.09
CA PHE A 97 4.61 -19.00 -6.62
C PHE A 97 5.55 -19.45 -7.75
N ARG A 98 5.43 -18.84 -8.94
CA ARG A 98 6.16 -19.24 -10.14
C ARG A 98 6.67 -18.04 -10.92
N PHE A 99 7.82 -18.24 -11.55
CA PHE A 99 8.40 -17.35 -12.53
C PHE A 99 8.53 -18.09 -13.87
N PHE A 100 8.10 -17.43 -14.93
CA PHE A 100 8.24 -17.87 -16.31
C PHE A 100 9.07 -16.80 -17.03
N ASP A 101 10.30 -17.14 -17.41
CA ASP A 101 11.28 -16.19 -17.92
C ASP A 101 10.99 -15.76 -19.37
N ASN A 102 10.57 -16.69 -20.22
CA ASN A 102 10.37 -16.39 -21.63
C ASN A 102 9.26 -17.22 -22.30
N LEU A 103 8.01 -16.79 -22.09
CA LEU A 103 6.84 -17.32 -22.80
C LEU A 103 6.39 -16.31 -23.85
N ASN A 104 6.61 -16.63 -25.14
CA ASN A 104 6.25 -15.77 -26.27
C ASN A 104 6.85 -14.34 -26.15
N SER A 105 8.16 -14.25 -25.88
CA SER A 105 8.88 -12.99 -25.68
C SER A 105 8.36 -12.16 -24.50
N ARG A 106 7.88 -12.82 -23.44
CA ARG A 106 7.35 -12.18 -22.23
C ARG A 106 7.78 -12.97 -21.00
N ALA A 107 7.96 -12.25 -19.91
CA ALA A 107 8.19 -12.80 -18.58
C ALA A 107 6.93 -12.66 -17.72
N TYR A 108 6.67 -13.65 -16.88
CA TYR A 108 5.54 -13.67 -15.96
C TYR A 108 5.99 -14.05 -14.55
N LEU A 109 5.48 -13.33 -13.55
CA LEU A 109 5.62 -13.65 -12.13
C LEU A 109 4.23 -13.86 -11.55
N MET A 110 3.91 -15.07 -11.10
CA MET A 110 2.54 -15.46 -10.75
C MET A 110 2.48 -16.09 -9.36
N TYR A 111 1.42 -15.75 -8.62
CA TYR A 111 0.99 -16.41 -7.39
C TYR A 111 -0.52 -16.58 -7.42
N THR A 112 -1.00 -17.78 -7.07
CA THR A 112 -2.43 -18.02 -6.85
C THR A 112 -2.67 -19.09 -5.80
N ASP A 113 -3.68 -18.91 -4.96
CA ASP A 113 -4.14 -19.92 -4.01
C ASP A 113 -5.21 -20.87 -4.61
N ALA A 114 -5.71 -20.57 -5.82
CA ALA A 114 -6.93 -21.17 -6.35
C ALA A 114 -6.70 -22.50 -7.06
N PHE A 115 -5.49 -22.75 -7.58
CA PHE A 115 -5.14 -24.00 -8.26
C PHE A 115 -3.63 -24.23 -8.25
N ARG A 116 -3.23 -25.49 -8.21
CA ARG A 116 -1.84 -25.88 -8.43
C ARG A 116 -1.58 -25.89 -9.94
N TRP A 117 -0.35 -25.57 -10.33
CA TRP A 117 0.12 -25.54 -11.73
C TRP A 117 0.27 -26.95 -12.32
N GLU A 118 -0.79 -27.76 -12.27
CA GLU A 118 -0.75 -29.22 -12.42
C GLU A 118 -0.63 -29.70 -13.87
N ASN A 119 -1.02 -28.87 -14.85
CA ASN A 119 -0.86 -29.21 -16.25
C ASN A 119 0.04 -28.18 -16.96
N PRO A 120 1.32 -28.50 -17.19
CA PRO A 120 2.26 -27.63 -17.90
C PRO A 120 1.78 -27.25 -19.31
N ASP A 121 1.02 -28.12 -19.98
CA ASP A 121 0.60 -27.93 -21.37
C ASP A 121 -0.42 -26.78 -21.53
N VAL A 122 -1.06 -26.34 -20.44
CA VAL A 122 -1.98 -25.18 -20.46
C VAL A 122 -1.32 -23.87 -20.06
N LEU A 123 -0.07 -23.89 -19.58
CA LEU A 123 0.67 -22.71 -19.10
C LEU A 123 1.31 -21.94 -20.26
N THR A 124 0.44 -21.32 -21.06
CA THR A 124 0.82 -20.53 -22.23
C THR A 124 0.76 -19.03 -21.95
N ALA A 125 1.48 -18.24 -22.74
CA ALA A 125 1.36 -16.76 -22.69
C ALA A 125 -0.10 -16.30 -22.83
N LYS A 126 -0.87 -16.91 -23.75
CA LYS A 126 -2.29 -16.62 -23.95
C LYS A 126 -3.14 -16.90 -22.70
N TYR A 127 -2.85 -17.98 -21.98
CA TYR A 127 -3.54 -18.30 -20.73
C TYR A 127 -3.27 -17.23 -19.66
N PHE A 128 -2.01 -16.84 -19.47
CA PHE A 128 -1.65 -15.80 -18.49
C PHE A 128 -2.16 -14.41 -18.88
N ASP A 129 -2.10 -14.04 -20.16
CA ASP A 129 -2.64 -12.77 -20.65
C ASP A 129 -4.15 -12.67 -20.38
N ASN A 130 -4.89 -13.77 -20.52
CA ASN A 130 -6.32 -13.82 -20.19
C ASN A 130 -6.60 -13.65 -18.70
N ILE A 131 -5.81 -14.30 -17.83
CA ILE A 131 -5.95 -14.16 -16.36
C ILE A 131 -5.70 -12.72 -15.93
N LEU A 132 -4.63 -12.12 -16.45
CA LEU A 132 -4.22 -10.76 -16.12
C LEU A 132 -5.04 -9.69 -16.88
N ARG A 133 -5.99 -10.11 -17.74
CA ARG A 133 -6.84 -9.25 -18.59
C ARG A 133 -6.04 -8.22 -19.39
N VAL A 134 -4.90 -8.65 -19.91
CA VAL A 134 -3.92 -7.73 -20.47
C VAL A 134 -4.22 -7.35 -21.91
N ARG A 135 -3.85 -6.13 -22.30
CA ARG A 135 -3.82 -5.70 -23.69
C ARG A 135 -2.43 -5.91 -24.29
N ASP A 136 -2.36 -6.25 -25.58
CA ASP A 136 -1.08 -6.60 -26.22
C ASP A 136 -0.11 -5.42 -26.29
N GLU A 137 -0.61 -4.19 -26.34
CA GLU A 137 0.21 -2.98 -26.40
C GLU A 137 0.99 -2.66 -25.11
N GLU A 138 0.57 -3.16 -23.95
CA GLU A 138 1.18 -2.80 -22.65
C GLU A 138 2.54 -3.49 -22.42
N ASP A 139 3.58 -2.75 -22.03
CA ASP A 139 4.90 -3.35 -21.79
C ASP A 139 5.02 -3.98 -20.40
N LEU A 140 4.28 -3.46 -19.43
CA LEU A 140 4.18 -3.94 -18.06
C LEU A 140 2.71 -3.92 -17.64
N SER A 141 2.23 -5.03 -17.12
CA SER A 141 0.86 -5.17 -16.64
C SER A 141 0.82 -6.04 -15.39
N ALA A 142 -0.09 -5.74 -14.48
CA ALA A 142 -0.28 -6.52 -13.28
C ALA A 142 -1.76 -6.60 -12.92
N ALA A 143 -2.13 -7.68 -12.24
CA ALA A 143 -3.43 -7.85 -11.64
C ALA A 143 -3.27 -8.58 -10.31
N TRP A 144 -4.11 -8.27 -9.34
CA TRP A 144 -4.08 -8.90 -8.04
C TRP A 144 -5.45 -8.83 -7.37
N ASP A 145 -5.72 -9.78 -6.49
CA ASP A 145 -6.91 -9.81 -5.65
C ASP A 145 -6.52 -10.18 -4.21
N SER A 146 -7.48 -10.55 -3.36
CA SER A 146 -7.18 -10.94 -1.97
C SER A 146 -6.31 -12.18 -1.80
N LYS A 147 -6.12 -12.97 -2.86
CA LYS A 147 -5.65 -14.37 -2.86
C LYS A 147 -4.57 -14.67 -3.90
N SER A 148 -4.46 -13.85 -4.93
CA SER A 148 -3.60 -14.07 -6.10
C SER A 148 -3.00 -12.76 -6.57
N PHE A 149 -1.84 -12.83 -7.21
CA PHE A 149 -1.29 -11.72 -7.98
C PHE A 149 -0.54 -12.26 -9.18
N GLY A 150 -0.42 -11.43 -10.22
CA GLY A 150 0.50 -11.71 -11.30
C GLY A 150 0.99 -10.45 -12.00
N VAL A 151 2.19 -10.57 -12.56
CA VAL A 151 2.88 -9.51 -13.29
C VAL A 151 3.34 -10.08 -14.61
N ARG A 152 3.06 -9.36 -15.70
CA ARG A 152 3.59 -9.62 -17.03
C ARG A 152 4.48 -8.47 -17.44
N MET A 153 5.64 -8.78 -17.99
CA MET A 153 6.50 -7.80 -18.62
C MET A 153 7.00 -8.32 -19.98
N LYS A 154 6.94 -7.50 -21.04
CA LYS A 154 7.52 -7.88 -22.33
C LYS A 154 9.04 -8.01 -22.21
N ASN A 155 9.60 -9.01 -22.88
CA ASN A 155 11.03 -9.08 -23.15
C ASN A 155 11.31 -8.22 -24.38
N ASP A 156 12.12 -7.18 -24.19
CA ASP A 156 12.75 -6.48 -25.30
C ASP A 156 13.99 -7.27 -25.77
N VAL A 157 14.78 -6.67 -26.66
CA VAL A 157 16.03 -7.26 -27.18
C VAL A 157 17.04 -7.56 -26.06
N LEU A 158 16.86 -6.97 -24.87
CA LEU A 158 17.71 -7.14 -23.69
C LEU A 158 17.10 -8.09 -22.65
N ASN A 159 15.96 -8.73 -22.92
CA ASN A 159 15.21 -9.56 -21.97
C ASN A 159 14.92 -8.81 -20.65
N LEU A 160 14.52 -7.53 -20.75
CA LEU A 160 14.28 -6.70 -19.59
C LEU A 160 13.25 -7.30 -18.62
N GLY A 161 12.15 -7.85 -19.14
CA GLY A 161 11.14 -8.53 -18.34
C GLY A 161 11.71 -9.68 -17.51
N THR A 162 12.51 -10.54 -18.16
CA THR A 162 13.21 -11.66 -17.49
C THR A 162 14.11 -11.16 -16.37
N THR A 163 14.88 -10.11 -16.65
CA THR A 163 15.86 -9.55 -15.71
C THR A 163 15.18 -8.90 -14.51
N VAL A 164 14.09 -8.15 -14.73
CA VAL A 164 13.37 -7.45 -13.66
C VAL A 164 12.59 -8.42 -12.78
N LEU A 165 11.76 -9.27 -13.39
CA LEU A 165 10.93 -10.22 -12.65
C LEU A 165 11.77 -11.34 -12.02
N GLY A 166 12.88 -11.73 -12.66
CA GLY A 166 13.83 -12.69 -12.10
C GLY A 166 14.50 -12.20 -10.82
N GLN A 167 14.87 -10.92 -10.72
CA GLN A 167 15.42 -10.34 -9.49
C GLN A 167 14.40 -10.35 -8.34
N ILE A 168 13.13 -10.06 -8.63
CA ILE A 168 12.06 -10.15 -7.63
C ILE A 168 11.87 -11.61 -7.21
N TYR A 169 11.73 -12.53 -8.16
CA TYR A 169 11.58 -13.96 -7.87
C TYR A 169 12.73 -14.49 -7.00
N GLU A 170 13.97 -14.13 -7.33
CA GLU A 170 15.15 -14.51 -6.56
C GLU A 170 15.06 -14.01 -5.11
N ALA A 171 14.69 -12.74 -4.89
CA ALA A 171 14.51 -12.19 -3.56
C ALA A 171 13.45 -12.97 -2.76
N PHE A 172 12.36 -13.37 -3.40
CA PHE A 172 11.35 -14.22 -2.78
C PHE A 172 11.90 -15.59 -2.40
N THR A 173 12.64 -16.27 -3.29
CA THR A 173 13.24 -17.58 -2.99
C THR A 173 14.29 -17.52 -1.88
N LYS A 174 14.94 -16.36 -1.69
CA LYS A 174 15.93 -16.11 -0.64
C LYS A 174 15.33 -15.55 0.65
N LEU A 175 14.01 -15.40 0.73
CA LEU A 175 13.30 -14.77 1.84
C LEU A 175 13.77 -13.33 2.14
N ASP A 176 14.25 -12.64 1.10
CA ASP A 176 14.70 -11.24 1.12
C ASP A 176 13.65 -10.31 0.47
N ALA A 177 12.39 -10.73 0.45
CA ALA A 177 11.29 -9.97 -0.13
C ALA A 177 10.34 -9.43 0.94
N MET A 178 9.69 -8.30 0.65
CA MET A 178 8.61 -7.71 1.41
C MET A 178 7.33 -7.64 0.58
N ILE A 179 6.19 -7.86 1.23
CA ILE A 179 4.85 -7.66 0.67
C ILE A 179 4.07 -6.71 1.57
N PHE A 180 3.49 -5.66 0.99
CA PHE A 180 2.64 -4.72 1.71
C PHE A 180 1.77 -3.90 0.75
N LEU A 181 0.73 -3.24 1.28
CA LEU A 181 -0.02 -2.23 0.54
C LEU A 181 0.68 -0.87 0.63
N GLY A 182 0.79 -0.18 -0.49
CA GLY A 182 1.25 1.21 -0.57
C GLY A 182 0.28 2.21 0.06
N GLY A 183 0.57 3.51 -0.07
CA GLY A 183 -0.23 4.59 0.51
C GLY A 183 0.27 5.11 1.86
N ARG A 184 1.37 4.57 2.40
CA ARG A 184 2.17 5.15 3.50
C ARG A 184 3.67 5.00 3.14
N ALA A 185 4.42 6.10 3.12
CA ALA A 185 5.84 6.21 2.65
C ALA A 185 6.03 6.10 1.11
N LEU A 186 7.28 5.85 0.63
CA LEU A 186 7.79 5.95 -0.76
C LEU A 186 6.82 5.63 -1.90
N PHE A 187 5.90 4.70 -1.67
CA PHE A 187 4.91 4.24 -2.61
C PHE A 187 3.63 5.04 -2.40
N GLY A 188 3.56 6.22 -3.03
CA GLY A 188 2.42 7.14 -2.91
C GLY A 188 1.09 6.58 -3.44
N ASN A 189 1.13 5.50 -4.21
CA ASN A 189 -0.04 4.84 -4.79
C ASN A 189 -0.55 3.73 -3.85
N ARG A 190 -1.88 3.61 -3.73
CA ARG A 190 -2.56 2.52 -3.02
C ARG A 190 -2.55 1.29 -3.92
N GLY A 191 -1.66 0.34 -3.64
CA GLY A 191 -1.53 -0.86 -4.45
C GLY A 191 -0.62 -1.89 -3.78
N LEU A 192 -0.66 -3.13 -4.27
CA LEU A 192 0.21 -4.19 -3.79
C LEU A 192 1.66 -3.92 -4.19
N VAL A 193 2.56 -3.91 -3.21
CA VAL A 193 4.00 -3.71 -3.39
C VAL A 193 4.76 -5.00 -3.13
N LEU A 194 5.62 -5.37 -4.06
CA LEU A 194 6.60 -6.45 -3.94
C LEU A 194 7.99 -5.82 -3.91
N ALA A 195 8.69 -5.82 -2.79
CA ALA A 195 9.98 -5.15 -2.64
C ALA A 195 11.09 -6.11 -2.24
N ILE A 196 12.34 -5.80 -2.60
CA ILE A 196 13.55 -6.49 -2.17
C ILE A 196 14.06 -5.78 -0.92
N ARG A 197 14.00 -6.47 0.23
CA ARG A 197 14.31 -5.91 1.55
C ARG A 197 15.73 -5.36 1.61
N SER A 198 16.73 -6.16 1.21
CA SER A 198 18.15 -5.77 1.24
C SER A 198 18.51 -4.58 0.37
N ARG A 199 17.64 -4.19 -0.57
CA ARG A 199 17.86 -3.08 -1.50
C ARG A 199 17.03 -1.84 -1.19
N MET A 200 16.19 -1.91 -0.16
CA MET A 200 15.41 -0.77 0.27
C MET A 200 16.33 0.25 0.98
N PRO A 201 16.25 1.55 0.67
CA PRO A 201 17.06 2.54 1.36
C PRO A 201 16.75 2.60 2.86
N ASP A 202 17.79 2.77 3.68
CA ASP A 202 17.68 2.78 5.15
C ASP A 202 16.74 3.87 5.68
N ASP A 203 16.70 5.04 5.02
CA ASP A 203 15.80 6.12 5.43
C ASP A 203 14.33 5.73 5.27
N ILE A 204 14.03 4.84 4.32
CA ILE A 204 12.69 4.33 4.06
C ILE A 204 12.32 3.22 5.03
N LEU A 205 13.25 2.30 5.29
CA LEU A 205 13.10 1.28 6.33
C LEU A 205 12.82 1.94 7.69
N GLN A 206 13.53 3.03 7.99
CA GLN A 206 13.33 3.81 9.21
C GLN A 206 11.99 4.54 9.22
N LYS A 207 11.58 5.17 8.11
CA LYS A 207 10.23 5.78 8.00
C LYS A 207 9.10 4.77 8.19
N MET A 208 9.25 3.56 7.65
CA MET A 208 8.27 2.48 7.86
C MET A 208 8.16 2.12 9.34
N LYS A 209 9.30 1.95 10.01
CA LYS A 209 9.35 1.65 11.45
C LYS A 209 8.69 2.75 12.29
N ILE A 210 9.10 4.00 12.09
CA ILE A 210 8.55 5.16 12.81
C ILE A 210 7.04 5.26 12.60
N SER A 211 6.55 5.02 11.37
CA SER A 211 5.12 5.08 11.07
C SER A 211 4.31 4.02 11.82
N ASP A 212 4.84 2.81 11.99
CA ASP A 212 4.15 1.75 12.73
C ASP A 212 4.20 2.01 14.25
N GLU A 213 5.33 2.52 14.76
CA GLU A 213 5.48 2.92 16.17
C GLU A 213 4.54 4.09 16.52
N ASP A 214 4.49 5.13 15.69
CA ASP A 214 3.57 6.27 15.86
C ASP A 214 2.09 5.84 15.84
N TYR A 215 1.75 4.81 15.06
CA TYR A 215 0.41 4.23 15.08
C TYR A 215 0.07 3.61 16.45
N PHE A 216 1.00 2.86 17.06
CA PHE A 216 0.77 2.31 18.40
C PHE A 216 0.66 3.41 19.46
N ASP A 217 1.50 4.43 19.38
CA ASP A 217 1.44 5.58 20.29
C ASP A 217 0.11 6.32 20.17
N LEU A 218 -0.42 6.46 18.94
CA LEU A 218 -1.72 7.05 18.67
C LEU A 218 -2.85 6.22 19.30
N MET A 219 -2.80 4.90 19.15
CA MET A 219 -3.80 4.01 19.70
C MET A 219 -3.78 4.02 21.23
N ASP A 220 -2.60 4.06 21.86
CA ASP A 220 -2.48 4.22 23.31
C ASP A 220 -3.02 5.57 23.80
N ALA A 221 -2.68 6.66 23.10
CA ALA A 221 -3.17 7.99 23.44
C ALA A 221 -4.70 8.06 23.32
N ALA A 222 -5.26 7.44 22.27
CA ALA A 222 -6.70 7.33 22.08
C ALA A 222 -7.36 6.50 23.19
N GLU A 223 -6.77 5.37 23.58
CA GLU A 223 -7.31 4.50 24.63
C GLU A 223 -7.28 5.20 26.00
N LYS A 224 -6.21 5.95 26.31
CA LYS A 224 -6.09 6.75 27.54
C LYS A 224 -7.22 7.78 27.71
N THR A 225 -7.87 8.20 26.63
CA THR A 225 -9.04 9.10 26.72
C THR A 225 -10.27 8.41 27.34
N GLY A 226 -10.35 7.07 27.29
CA GLY A 226 -11.51 6.30 27.69
C GLY A 226 -12.77 6.56 26.85
N VAL A 227 -12.64 7.23 25.69
CA VAL A 227 -13.80 7.72 24.92
C VAL A 227 -14.71 6.60 24.44
N LYS A 228 -14.14 5.45 24.03
CA LYS A 228 -14.92 4.29 23.58
C LYS A 228 -15.86 3.80 24.67
N GLN A 229 -15.36 3.66 25.90
CA GLN A 229 -16.15 3.21 27.03
C GLN A 229 -17.21 4.25 27.43
N LYS A 230 -16.85 5.54 27.43
CA LYS A 230 -17.79 6.64 27.72
C LYS A 230 -18.97 6.67 26.73
N LEU A 231 -18.69 6.58 25.43
CA LEU A 231 -19.71 6.53 24.39
C LEU A 231 -20.60 5.29 24.52
N ARG A 232 -20.00 4.12 24.79
CA ARG A 232 -20.73 2.88 25.01
C ARG A 232 -21.69 2.98 26.19
N THR A 233 -21.23 3.48 27.35
CA THR A 233 -22.08 3.69 28.54
C THR A 233 -23.23 4.66 28.26
N ALA A 234 -23.00 5.66 27.41
CA ALA A 234 -24.01 6.63 26.99
C ALA A 234 -24.95 6.12 25.86
N GLY A 235 -24.81 4.87 25.42
CA GLY A 235 -25.62 4.30 24.33
C GLY A 235 -25.31 4.90 22.95
N LYS A 236 -24.16 5.56 22.77
CA LYS A 236 -23.74 6.17 21.51
C LYS A 236 -23.01 5.15 20.63
N ARG A 237 -23.68 4.69 19.59
CA ARG A 237 -23.18 3.66 18.66
C ARG A 237 -22.64 4.27 17.36
N TYR A 238 -21.65 3.61 16.76
CA TYR A 238 -20.95 4.07 15.57
C TYR A 238 -20.46 2.90 14.72
N TYR A 239 -20.43 3.09 13.40
CA TYR A 239 -19.77 2.19 12.45
C TYR A 239 -18.24 2.36 12.46
N ALA A 240 -17.75 3.58 12.74
CA ALA A 240 -16.32 3.85 12.84
C ALA A 240 -16.01 4.94 13.87
N LEU A 241 -14.93 4.71 14.64
CA LEU A 241 -14.31 5.69 15.51
C LEU A 241 -12.78 5.56 15.40
N SER A 242 -12.18 6.34 14.51
CA SER A 242 -10.75 6.22 14.18
C SER A 242 -9.96 7.42 14.69
N PRO A 243 -8.94 7.23 15.54
CA PRO A 243 -8.14 8.32 16.07
C PRO A 243 -7.16 8.87 15.02
N ARG A 244 -6.71 10.11 15.20
CA ARG A 244 -5.58 10.73 14.50
C ARG A 244 -4.93 11.78 15.40
N TRP A 245 -3.61 11.96 15.26
CA TRP A 245 -2.92 13.04 15.94
C TRP A 245 -3.44 14.41 15.50
N THR A 246 -3.77 15.27 16.46
CA THR A 246 -4.24 16.64 16.19
C THR A 246 -3.26 17.41 15.30
N LYS A 247 -1.95 17.29 15.59
CA LYS A 247 -0.86 17.90 14.79
C LYS A 247 -0.84 17.48 13.31
N ASN A 248 -1.40 16.31 12.98
CA ASN A 248 -1.38 15.75 11.63
C ASN A 248 -2.67 16.02 10.87
N THR A 249 -3.47 17.00 11.31
CA THR A 249 -4.75 17.35 10.70
C THR A 249 -4.82 18.86 10.46
N LYS A 250 -5.38 19.28 9.31
CA LYS A 250 -5.79 20.67 9.08
C LYS A 250 -7.01 21.09 9.93
N PHE A 251 -7.32 20.29 10.95
CA PHE A 251 -8.44 20.46 11.86
C PHE A 251 -8.39 21.80 12.61
N THR A 252 -7.20 22.39 12.72
CA THR A 252 -6.96 23.69 13.35
C THR A 252 -6.88 24.86 12.36
N GLU A 253 -6.85 24.64 11.04
CA GLU A 253 -6.50 25.68 10.05
C GLU A 253 -7.69 26.32 9.32
N ASN A 254 -8.80 25.60 9.08
CA ASN A 254 -9.98 26.16 8.40
C ASN A 254 -11.13 26.43 9.39
N ALA A 255 -11.00 27.55 10.11
CA ALA A 255 -11.94 28.02 11.11
C ALA A 255 -12.94 29.06 10.55
N GLU A 256 -13.74 28.72 9.54
CA GLU A 256 -14.99 29.50 9.29
C GLU A 256 -16.06 29.22 10.36
N ASN A 257 -15.86 28.20 11.21
CA ASN A 257 -16.74 27.84 12.33
C ASN A 257 -16.00 27.80 13.70
N GLY A 258 -14.96 28.62 13.87
CA GLY A 258 -14.17 28.68 15.09
C GLY A 258 -13.09 27.60 15.14
N ALA A 259 -11.88 27.99 15.55
CA ALA A 259 -10.80 27.05 15.77
C ALA A 259 -11.27 26.01 16.80
N ARG A 260 -11.32 24.74 16.40
CA ARG A 260 -11.65 23.65 17.32
C ARG A 260 -10.45 23.41 18.22
N GLN A 261 -10.32 24.26 19.24
CA GLN A 261 -9.31 24.10 20.27
C GLN A 261 -9.59 22.80 21.04
N THR A 262 -8.59 21.93 21.12
CA THR A 262 -8.64 20.74 21.97
C THR A 262 -7.38 20.70 22.81
N LYS A 263 -7.52 20.26 24.06
CA LYS A 263 -6.38 19.95 24.92
C LYS A 263 -5.89 18.52 24.72
N CYS A 264 -6.66 17.71 23.99
CA CYS A 264 -6.32 16.33 23.68
C CYS A 264 -5.36 16.28 22.48
N PRO A 265 -4.27 15.49 22.55
CA PRO A 265 -3.36 15.31 21.41
C PRO A 265 -4.00 14.50 20.26
N VAL A 266 -5.20 13.95 20.47
CA VAL A 266 -5.91 13.08 19.52
C VAL A 266 -7.29 13.65 19.18
N VAL A 267 -7.64 13.58 17.90
CA VAL A 267 -8.99 13.80 17.36
C VAL A 267 -9.51 12.51 16.75
N PHE A 268 -10.81 12.42 16.51
CA PHE A 268 -11.47 11.19 16.09
C PHE A 268 -12.33 11.41 14.85
N TRP A 269 -12.15 10.58 13.83
CA TRP A 269 -13.13 10.42 12.77
C TRP A 269 -14.27 9.54 13.27
N LEU A 270 -15.47 10.10 13.33
CA LEU A 270 -16.69 9.43 13.73
C LEU A 270 -17.59 9.19 12.52
N ASN A 271 -18.09 7.96 12.40
CA ASN A 271 -19.22 7.59 11.57
C ASN A 271 -20.31 6.98 12.48
N PRO A 272 -21.30 7.76 12.94
CA PRO A 272 -22.32 7.28 13.87
C PRO A 272 -23.27 6.27 13.18
N GLU A 273 -23.89 5.36 13.95
CA GLU A 273 -24.88 4.42 13.39
C GLU A 273 -26.17 5.17 12.98
N ASP A 274 -26.63 6.08 13.82
CA ASP A 274 -27.77 6.96 13.54
C ASP A 274 -27.33 8.19 12.73
N GLN A 275 -27.07 7.97 11.45
CA GLN A 275 -26.67 9.03 10.51
C GLN A 275 -27.82 9.98 10.15
N ARG A 276 -29.07 9.63 10.45
CA ARG A 276 -30.22 10.52 10.23
C ARG A 276 -30.17 11.70 11.17
N ASN A 277 -29.82 11.46 12.44
CA ASN A 277 -29.81 12.49 13.48
C ASN A 277 -28.40 13.00 13.81
N ASN A 278 -27.33 12.37 13.32
CA ASN A 278 -25.96 12.75 13.65
C ASN A 278 -25.09 12.97 12.39
N ASN A 279 -24.12 13.87 12.52
CA ASN A 279 -23.11 14.17 11.49
C ASN A 279 -21.94 13.20 11.61
N SER A 280 -21.41 12.78 10.45
CA SER A 280 -20.09 12.14 10.36
C SER A 280 -19.02 13.20 10.19
N GLY A 281 -17.81 12.93 10.66
CA GLY A 281 -16.73 13.90 10.55
C GLY A 281 -15.59 13.67 11.53
N TRP A 282 -14.59 14.54 11.45
CA TRP A 282 -13.60 14.68 12.50
C TRP A 282 -14.19 15.47 13.66
N PHE A 283 -13.97 15.00 14.89
CA PHE A 283 -14.41 15.65 16.13
C PHE A 283 -13.32 15.58 17.20
N THR A 284 -13.29 16.57 18.09
CA THR A 284 -12.41 16.53 19.28
C THR A 284 -12.93 15.55 20.32
N PHE A 285 -12.08 15.19 21.27
CA PHE A 285 -12.51 14.45 22.45
C PHE A 285 -13.65 15.18 23.20
N GLU A 286 -13.53 16.50 23.38
CA GLU A 286 -14.53 17.32 24.06
C GLU A 286 -15.89 17.31 23.34
N GLN A 287 -15.89 17.39 22.00
CA GLN A 287 -17.12 17.31 21.20
C GLN A 287 -17.78 15.92 21.29
N LEU A 288 -16.99 14.84 21.43
CA LEU A 288 -17.53 13.51 21.69
C LEU A 288 -18.18 13.43 23.09
N LEU A 289 -17.66 14.16 24.08
CA LEU A 289 -18.31 14.27 25.39
C LEU A 289 -19.60 15.09 25.29
N GLU A 290 -19.64 16.18 24.53
CA GLU A 290 -20.88 16.93 24.29
C GLU A 290 -21.95 16.06 23.61
N TRP A 291 -21.55 15.16 22.71
CA TRP A 291 -22.48 14.25 22.04
C TRP A 291 -23.14 13.26 23.00
N ILE A 292 -22.45 12.83 24.05
CA ILE A 292 -23.04 12.02 25.13
C ILE A 292 -24.27 12.73 25.71
N ASP A 293 -24.19 14.05 25.87
CA ASP A 293 -25.26 14.91 26.39
C ASP A 293 -26.23 15.40 25.30
N ASN A 294 -26.18 14.84 24.08
CA ASN A 294 -26.94 15.29 22.90
C ASN A 294 -26.70 16.76 22.51
N LYS A 295 -25.49 17.27 22.77
CA LYS A 295 -25.06 18.62 22.44
C LYS A 295 -23.93 18.60 21.41
N GLY A 296 -23.49 19.80 21.03
CA GLY A 296 -22.33 19.99 20.19
C GLY A 296 -22.62 19.84 18.69
N PRO A 297 -21.57 19.67 17.88
CA PRO A 297 -21.68 19.67 16.41
C PRO A 297 -22.11 18.32 15.82
N ILE A 298 -22.16 17.26 16.64
CA ILE A 298 -22.47 15.91 16.17
C ILE A 298 -23.97 15.75 15.93
N PRO A 299 -24.89 16.07 16.86
CA PRO A 299 -26.32 16.10 16.56
C PRO A 299 -26.62 17.09 15.43
N LYS A 300 -27.42 16.66 14.45
CA LYS A 300 -27.92 17.55 13.41
C LYS A 300 -28.94 18.50 14.03
N LYS A 301 -28.86 19.78 13.67
CA LYS A 301 -29.90 20.75 14.02
C LYS A 301 -31.19 20.32 13.33
N VAL A 302 -32.29 20.27 14.07
CA VAL A 302 -33.62 20.12 13.49
C VAL A 302 -33.82 21.33 12.59
N ALA A 303 -34.03 21.09 11.30
CA ALA A 303 -34.36 22.12 10.32
C ALA A 303 -35.80 22.60 10.55
#